data_AF-A0A833EM29-F1
#
_entry.id   AF-A0A833EM29-F1
#
_cell.length_a   1.000
_cell.length_b   1.000
_cell.length_c   1.000
_cell.angle_alpha   90.00
_cell.angle_beta   90.00
_cell.angle_gamma   90.00
#
_symmetry.space_group_name_H-M   'P 1'
#
loop_
_entity.id
_entity.type
_entity.pdbx_description
1 polymer ?
#
loop_
_entity_poly.entity_id
_entity_poly.type
_entity_poly.pdbx_seq_one_letter_code
_entity_poly.pdbx_strand_id
1 'polypeptide(L)'
;MLRGRTPDLAWAATYAFIDSVDSWVEKCKGGKYYRADDDQWHAFTVRRETIKRKKNAPVEIAFYENDHGVLEGNPLPECHLLTTRWAAADSGAQSLASILKIYEDQTVEEGMQTFGKIETGWSFLFADQKGNIGFQMSGLAPKRREGVSGFVPLPGWKAENDWQGFYRVEEMPRAINPESGILVTANNNFNDLSTARPINMPMGPYRYDRICWLLKDKKAATVEEMCEMHYDVYSLQAEYFMQILRPLLPDTPQGRLLHDWDLTYELDSKGAFLFEEFYKALYAEVFGEDGMGSEIVAYLQNETGLFNDFYENFDRILLAEKSRWFCDRSREEIYRSVAEKALQVEPNSWGEVRKITLSHMLFGGKLPGFLGFDRGPVAAIGSRATISQGQIYRSAGRITTFLPSLRMASDLATDEIHSNLAGGPSDRRFSKWYCSDLKNWLNGKYKTLSIEDTQEKFPFN
;
A
#
# COMPACT_ATOMS: atom_id res chain seq x y z
N MET A 1 -12.79 -9.52 -8.34
CA MET A 1 -11.83 -8.99 -9.33
C MET A 1 -11.77 -7.48 -9.13
N LEU A 2 -10.60 -6.91 -8.82
CA LEU A 2 -10.49 -5.49 -8.37
C LEU A 2 -10.34 -4.47 -9.51
N ARG A 3 -10.07 -4.95 -10.73
CA ARG A 3 -9.85 -4.16 -11.95
C ARG A 3 -10.42 -4.94 -13.12
N GLY A 4 -11.09 -4.27 -14.04
CA GLY A 4 -11.68 -4.91 -15.21
C GLY A 4 -12.58 -3.98 -15.98
N ARG A 5 -13.21 -4.53 -17.02
CA ARG A 5 -14.27 -3.87 -17.78
C ARG A 5 -15.23 -4.87 -18.41
N THR A 6 -16.44 -4.39 -18.67
CA THR A 6 -17.38 -4.92 -19.66
C THR A 6 -17.31 -4.01 -20.91
N PRO A 7 -18.16 -4.20 -21.93
CA PRO A 7 -18.33 -3.16 -22.95
C PRO A 7 -18.79 -1.83 -22.31
N ASP A 8 -19.76 -1.88 -21.39
CA ASP A 8 -20.45 -0.69 -20.89
C ASP A 8 -19.71 0.06 -19.75
N LEU A 9 -18.97 -0.66 -18.91
CA LEU A 9 -18.41 -0.16 -17.65
C LEU A 9 -16.98 -0.65 -17.43
N ALA A 10 -16.07 0.25 -17.05
CA ALA A 10 -14.74 -0.07 -16.55
C ALA A 10 -14.59 0.31 -15.07
N TRP A 11 -13.76 -0.44 -14.34
CA TRP A 11 -13.46 -0.16 -12.95
C TRP A 11 -12.01 -0.49 -12.58
N ALA A 12 -11.50 0.24 -11.59
CA ALA A 12 -10.22 -0.04 -10.97
C ALA A 12 -10.21 0.35 -9.49
N ALA A 13 -9.35 -0.29 -8.70
CA ALA A 13 -9.25 -0.05 -7.27
C ALA A 13 -7.84 0.31 -6.84
N THR A 14 -7.74 1.24 -5.89
CA THR A 14 -6.59 1.35 -4.98
C THR A 14 -7.04 1.05 -3.53
N TYR A 15 -6.10 0.76 -2.65
CA TYR A 15 -6.41 0.48 -1.24
C TYR A 15 -6.76 1.78 -0.51
N ALA A 16 -7.86 1.80 0.24
CA ALA A 16 -8.36 3.02 0.90
C ALA A 16 -7.73 3.30 2.27
N PHE A 17 -6.93 2.36 2.81
CA PHE A 17 -6.31 2.48 4.13
C PHE A 17 -7.31 2.79 5.26
N ILE A 18 -8.53 2.25 5.17
CA ILE A 18 -9.55 2.40 6.21
C ILE A 18 -9.09 1.74 7.49
N ASP A 19 -9.18 2.49 8.58
CA ASP A 19 -8.99 2.00 9.94
C ASP A 19 -10.16 1.06 10.32
N SER A 20 -9.96 -0.22 10.01
CA SER A 20 -10.95 -1.30 10.12
C SER A 20 -10.55 -2.37 11.15
N VAL A 21 -9.51 -2.11 11.95
CA VAL A 21 -9.01 -3.03 12.96
C VAL A 21 -8.78 -2.25 14.25
N ASP A 22 -9.46 -2.66 15.31
CA ASP A 22 -9.28 -2.08 16.64
C ASP A 22 -8.79 -3.15 17.62
N SER A 23 -8.07 -2.70 18.63
CA SER A 23 -7.71 -3.52 19.78
C SER A 23 -8.30 -2.91 21.06
N TRP A 24 -8.72 -3.78 21.97
CA TRP A 24 -9.17 -3.41 23.31
C TRP A 24 -8.28 -4.06 24.36
N VAL A 25 -7.93 -3.30 25.39
CA VAL A 25 -7.28 -3.82 26.59
C VAL A 25 -8.34 -4.46 27.48
N GLU A 26 -8.32 -5.77 27.59
CA GLU A 26 -9.19 -6.53 28.48
C GLU A 26 -8.55 -6.75 29.85
N LYS A 27 -9.35 -6.62 30.90
CA LYS A 27 -9.00 -7.11 32.25
C LYS A 27 -9.36 -8.58 32.31
N CYS A 28 -8.35 -9.43 32.44
CA CYS A 28 -8.50 -10.88 32.37
C CYS A 28 -8.25 -11.53 33.73
N LYS A 29 -9.04 -12.56 34.07
CA LYS A 29 -8.84 -13.40 35.26
C LYS A 29 -9.57 -14.72 35.12
N GLY A 30 -8.87 -15.84 35.31
CA GLY A 30 -9.50 -17.16 35.39
C GLY A 30 -10.29 -17.55 34.14
N GLY A 31 -9.84 -17.13 32.95
CA GLY A 31 -10.55 -17.39 31.70
C GLY A 31 -11.76 -16.48 31.46
N LYS A 32 -11.85 -15.37 32.19
CA LYS A 32 -12.92 -14.38 32.10
C LYS A 32 -12.39 -12.98 31.81
N TYR A 33 -13.27 -12.11 31.31
CA TYR A 33 -13.04 -10.68 31.12
C TYR A 33 -14.05 -9.85 31.93
N TYR A 34 -13.68 -8.65 32.31
CA TYR A 34 -14.52 -7.75 33.11
C TYR A 34 -15.27 -6.73 32.25
N ARG A 35 -16.51 -6.41 32.66
CA ARG A 35 -17.36 -5.37 32.08
C ARG A 35 -17.88 -4.45 33.20
N ALA A 36 -17.79 -3.14 33.01
CA ALA A 36 -18.06 -2.16 34.09
C ALA A 36 -19.52 -1.68 34.14
N ASP A 37 -20.28 -1.92 33.07
CA ASP A 37 -21.71 -1.62 32.97
C ASP A 37 -22.56 -2.50 33.88
N ASP A 38 -22.19 -3.78 34.03
CA ASP A 38 -22.85 -4.72 34.93
C ASP A 38 -22.03 -5.12 36.17
N ASP A 39 -20.76 -4.68 36.23
CA ASP A 39 -19.78 -5.01 37.27
C ASP A 39 -19.50 -6.53 37.37
N GLN A 40 -19.46 -7.24 36.24
CA GLN A 40 -19.30 -8.70 36.21
C GLN A 40 -18.10 -9.21 35.41
N TRP A 41 -17.71 -10.45 35.74
CA TRP A 41 -16.72 -11.24 35.00
C TRP A 41 -17.40 -12.24 34.09
N HIS A 42 -17.30 -12.01 32.78
CA HIS A 42 -17.87 -12.82 31.71
C HIS A 42 -16.85 -13.83 31.20
N ALA A 43 -17.29 -15.06 30.90
CA ALA A 43 -16.39 -16.08 30.37
C ALA A 43 -16.05 -15.79 28.90
N PHE A 44 -14.79 -15.95 28.53
CA PHE A 44 -14.42 -16.00 27.11
C PHE A 44 -15.03 -17.25 26.45
N THR A 45 -15.44 -17.12 25.20
CA THR A 45 -15.68 -18.28 24.34
C THR A 45 -14.34 -18.92 24.01
N VAL A 46 -14.21 -20.24 24.18
CA VAL A 46 -12.94 -20.94 23.97
C VAL A 46 -13.02 -21.88 22.79
N ARG A 47 -12.31 -21.54 21.72
CA ARG A 47 -12.15 -22.40 20.53
C ARG A 47 -10.81 -23.12 20.60
N ARG A 48 -10.82 -24.45 20.48
CA ARG A 48 -9.61 -25.28 20.49
C ARG A 48 -9.34 -25.80 19.11
N GLU A 49 -8.11 -25.60 18.65
CA GLU A 49 -7.67 -25.98 17.31
C GLU A 49 -6.43 -26.88 17.38
N THR A 50 -6.44 -27.93 16.57
CA THR A 50 -5.29 -28.81 16.37
C THR A 50 -4.51 -28.39 15.12
N ILE A 51 -3.34 -27.77 15.30
CA ILE A 51 -2.43 -27.45 14.19
C ILE A 51 -1.58 -28.67 13.85
N LYS A 52 -1.90 -29.33 12.73
CA LYS A 52 -1.09 -30.43 12.18
C LYS A 52 0.19 -29.90 11.55
N ARG A 53 1.34 -30.43 11.94
CA ARG A 53 2.65 -30.00 11.46
C ARG A 53 3.33 -31.11 10.65
N LYS A 54 3.83 -30.79 9.46
CA LYS A 54 4.50 -31.77 8.60
C LYS A 54 5.68 -32.40 9.36
N LYS A 55 5.68 -33.73 9.49
CA LYS A 55 6.70 -34.54 10.20
C LYS A 55 6.91 -34.20 11.68
N ASN A 56 5.99 -33.48 12.32
CA ASN A 56 6.07 -33.11 13.73
C ASN A 56 4.75 -33.42 14.43
N ALA A 57 4.78 -33.56 15.76
CA ALA A 57 3.55 -33.73 16.54
C ALA A 57 2.60 -32.54 16.33
N PRO A 58 1.27 -32.74 16.37
CA PRO A 58 0.33 -31.64 16.34
C PRO A 58 0.51 -30.71 17.56
N VAL A 59 0.07 -29.46 17.44
CA VAL A 59 -0.02 -28.52 18.57
C VAL A 59 -1.48 -28.17 18.77
N GLU A 60 -1.95 -28.32 20.00
CA GLU A 60 -3.25 -27.80 20.43
C GLU A 60 -3.11 -26.34 20.83
N ILE A 61 -3.96 -25.48 20.29
CA ILE A 61 -4.01 -24.06 20.64
C ILE A 61 -5.43 -23.73 21.07
N ALA A 62 -5.56 -22.98 22.17
CA ALA A 62 -6.81 -22.39 22.60
C ALA A 62 -6.86 -20.92 22.20
N PHE A 63 -7.93 -20.53 21.52
CA PHE A 63 -8.28 -19.15 21.23
C PHE A 63 -9.40 -18.73 22.17
N TYR A 64 -9.24 -17.56 22.77
CA TYR A 64 -10.22 -16.96 23.67
C TYR A 64 -10.86 -15.77 22.95
N GLU A 65 -12.19 -15.78 22.87
CA GLU A 65 -12.95 -14.86 22.03
C GLU A 65 -14.06 -14.19 22.85
N ASN A 66 -14.29 -12.90 22.60
CA ASN A 66 -15.42 -12.14 23.12
C ASN A 66 -15.98 -11.20 22.03
N ASP A 67 -16.85 -10.27 22.40
CA ASP A 67 -17.45 -9.23 21.56
C ASP A 67 -16.42 -8.29 20.88
N HIS A 68 -15.21 -8.18 21.45
CA HIS A 68 -14.08 -7.42 20.91
C HIS A 68 -13.13 -8.25 20.04
N GLY A 69 -13.47 -9.50 19.71
CA GLY A 69 -12.70 -10.35 18.80
C GLY A 69 -11.84 -11.40 19.52
N VAL A 70 -10.61 -11.61 19.04
CA VAL A 70 -9.71 -12.68 19.50
C VAL A 70 -8.66 -12.10 20.45
N LEU A 71 -8.50 -12.72 21.62
CA LEU A 71 -7.53 -12.34 22.64
C LEU A 71 -6.12 -12.81 22.27
N GLU A 72 -5.15 -11.90 22.40
CA GLU A 72 -3.72 -12.15 22.27
C GLU A 72 -3.12 -12.57 23.62
N GLY A 73 -3.24 -13.87 23.96
CA GLY A 73 -2.58 -14.45 25.12
C GLY A 73 -3.45 -15.43 25.91
N ASN A 74 -3.09 -15.62 27.19
CA ASN A 74 -3.75 -16.55 28.09
C ASN A 74 -4.45 -15.78 29.24
N PRO A 75 -5.80 -15.80 29.32
CA PRO A 75 -6.55 -15.05 30.34
C PRO A 75 -6.71 -15.80 31.67
N LEU A 76 -6.01 -16.93 31.89
CA LEU A 76 -6.06 -17.65 33.17
C LEU A 76 -5.46 -16.85 34.33
N PRO A 77 -4.27 -16.23 34.20
CA PRO A 77 -3.74 -15.33 35.22
C PRO A 77 -4.54 -14.02 35.27
N GLU A 78 -4.44 -13.32 36.39
CA GLU A 78 -4.91 -11.93 36.47
C GLU A 78 -3.95 -11.02 35.70
N CYS A 79 -4.41 -10.43 34.60
CA CYS A 79 -3.58 -9.66 33.68
C CYS A 79 -4.39 -8.69 32.81
N HIS A 80 -3.69 -7.86 32.04
CA HIS A 80 -4.28 -7.09 30.96
C HIS A 80 -3.73 -7.62 29.63
N LEU A 81 -4.63 -7.91 28.69
CA LEU A 81 -4.28 -8.46 27.38
C LEU A 81 -5.06 -7.72 26.30
N LEU A 82 -4.58 -7.79 25.06
CA LEU A 82 -5.26 -7.19 23.92
C LEU A 82 -6.23 -8.19 23.32
N THR A 83 -7.45 -7.76 23.05
CA THR A 83 -8.35 -8.42 22.10
C THR A 83 -8.40 -7.58 20.85
N THR A 84 -8.24 -8.19 19.68
CA THR A 84 -8.23 -7.49 18.40
C THR A 84 -9.39 -7.97 17.51
N ARG A 85 -10.11 -7.02 16.91
CA ARG A 85 -11.19 -7.27 15.96
C ARG A 85 -10.90 -6.64 14.61
N TRP A 86 -11.05 -7.42 13.56
CA TRP A 86 -11.15 -6.90 12.19
C TRP A 86 -12.61 -6.76 11.79
N ALA A 87 -12.99 -5.60 11.26
CA ALA A 87 -14.38 -5.27 10.90
C ALA A 87 -15.01 -6.28 9.94
N ALA A 88 -14.21 -6.84 9.03
CA ALA A 88 -14.65 -7.78 8.01
C ALA A 88 -14.47 -9.26 8.42
N ALA A 89 -14.15 -9.57 9.69
CA ALA A 89 -13.87 -10.94 10.14
C ALA A 89 -15.01 -11.93 9.86
N ASP A 90 -16.26 -11.50 10.02
CA ASP A 90 -17.47 -12.33 9.82
C ASP A 90 -18.20 -11.98 8.50
N SER A 91 -17.49 -11.38 7.55
CA SER A 91 -18.05 -10.81 6.32
C SER A 91 -17.65 -11.60 5.06
N GLY A 92 -18.13 -11.19 3.88
CA GLY A 92 -17.60 -11.65 2.60
C GLY A 92 -18.67 -12.12 1.60
N ALA A 93 -19.83 -12.55 2.07
CA ALA A 93 -20.93 -12.98 1.20
C ALA A 93 -21.43 -11.81 0.33
N GLN A 94 -21.58 -10.62 0.92
CA GLN A 94 -21.98 -9.43 0.19
C GLN A 94 -20.88 -8.98 -0.78
N SER A 95 -19.62 -9.01 -0.37
CA SER A 95 -18.48 -8.71 -1.25
C SER A 95 -18.43 -9.65 -2.47
N LEU A 96 -18.67 -10.95 -2.28
CA LEU A 96 -18.74 -11.92 -3.37
C LEU A 96 -19.92 -11.63 -4.31
N ALA A 97 -21.10 -11.35 -3.76
CA ALA A 97 -22.26 -10.97 -4.54
C ALA A 97 -22.00 -9.71 -5.39
N SER A 98 -21.36 -8.70 -4.82
CA SER A 98 -20.96 -7.48 -5.53
C SER A 98 -19.95 -7.76 -6.65
N ILE A 99 -18.96 -8.63 -6.41
CA ILE A 99 -17.97 -9.02 -7.42
C ILE A 99 -18.61 -9.75 -8.61
N LEU A 100 -19.67 -10.53 -8.38
CA LEU A 100 -20.39 -11.21 -9.46
C LEU A 100 -21.33 -10.24 -10.19
N LYS A 101 -22.02 -9.37 -9.44
CA LYS A 101 -23.00 -8.43 -10.00
C LYS A 101 -22.38 -7.38 -10.93
N ILE A 102 -21.15 -6.91 -10.67
CA ILE A 102 -20.53 -5.82 -11.44
C ILE A 102 -20.44 -6.09 -12.96
N TYR A 103 -20.40 -7.36 -13.37
CA TYR A 103 -20.38 -7.74 -14.79
C TYR A 103 -21.70 -7.48 -15.51
N GLU A 104 -22.78 -7.21 -14.77
CA GLU A 104 -24.11 -6.85 -15.29
C GLU A 104 -24.37 -5.34 -15.20
N ASP A 105 -23.53 -4.59 -14.48
CA ASP A 105 -23.70 -3.15 -14.32
C ASP A 105 -23.22 -2.41 -15.58
N GLN A 106 -23.98 -1.40 -16.01
CA GLN A 106 -23.76 -0.70 -17.29
C GLN A 106 -23.44 0.78 -17.11
N THR A 107 -23.62 1.31 -15.90
CA THR A 107 -23.41 2.73 -15.61
C THR A 107 -22.48 2.91 -14.43
N VAL A 108 -21.81 4.06 -14.38
CA VAL A 108 -20.99 4.47 -13.23
C VAL A 108 -21.78 4.39 -11.93
N GLU A 109 -23.03 4.84 -11.91
CA GLU A 109 -23.86 4.87 -10.72
C GLU A 109 -24.20 3.47 -10.20
N GLU A 110 -24.52 2.53 -11.09
CA GLU A 110 -24.72 1.12 -10.74
C GLU A 110 -23.43 0.52 -10.18
N GLY A 111 -22.30 0.75 -10.86
CA GLY A 111 -21.00 0.26 -10.42
C GLY A 111 -20.62 0.78 -9.02
N MET A 112 -20.81 2.08 -8.77
CA MET A 112 -20.60 2.68 -7.45
C MET A 112 -21.50 2.03 -6.38
N GLN A 113 -22.78 1.80 -6.67
CA GLN A 113 -23.70 1.18 -5.72
C GLN A 113 -23.36 -0.30 -5.45
N THR A 114 -22.92 -1.04 -6.46
CA THR A 114 -22.56 -2.45 -6.33
C THR A 114 -21.25 -2.61 -5.56
N PHE A 115 -20.19 -1.91 -5.96
CA PHE A 115 -18.87 -2.03 -5.36
C PHE A 115 -18.70 -1.24 -4.07
N GLY A 116 -19.52 -0.21 -3.82
CA GLY A 116 -19.60 0.44 -2.52
C GLY A 116 -19.97 -0.51 -1.38
N LYS A 117 -20.65 -1.62 -1.69
CA LYS A 117 -21.03 -2.69 -0.73
C LYS A 117 -19.90 -3.69 -0.45
N ILE A 118 -18.73 -3.56 -1.08
CA ILE A 118 -17.58 -4.40 -0.73
C ILE A 118 -17.17 -4.09 0.70
N GLU A 119 -17.00 -5.13 1.51
CA GLU A 119 -16.86 -5.03 2.97
C GLU A 119 -15.41 -4.74 3.40
N THR A 120 -14.46 -4.74 2.45
CA THR A 120 -13.05 -4.38 2.66
C THR A 120 -12.72 -3.02 2.06
N GLY A 121 -11.70 -2.35 2.61
CA GLY A 121 -11.40 -0.95 2.30
C GLY A 121 -10.76 -0.71 0.91
N TRP A 122 -11.55 -0.21 -0.05
CA TRP A 122 -11.06 0.13 -1.39
C TRP A 122 -11.57 1.49 -1.87
N SER A 123 -10.71 2.16 -2.62
CA SER A 123 -11.01 3.36 -3.41
C SER A 123 -11.25 2.94 -4.86
N PHE A 124 -12.51 2.83 -5.27
CA PHE A 124 -12.87 2.44 -6.62
C PHE A 124 -13.07 3.65 -7.53
N LEU A 125 -12.53 3.55 -8.73
CA LEU A 125 -12.83 4.41 -9.86
C LEU A 125 -13.65 3.66 -10.90
N PHE A 126 -14.59 4.35 -11.53
CA PHE A 126 -15.47 3.85 -12.57
C PHE A 126 -15.47 4.82 -13.76
N ALA A 127 -15.66 4.27 -14.96
CA ALA A 127 -15.97 5.02 -16.17
C ALA A 127 -16.95 4.22 -17.03
N ASP A 128 -17.91 4.88 -17.68
CA ASP A 128 -18.89 4.22 -18.57
C ASP A 128 -18.87 4.78 -20.01
N GLN A 129 -19.45 4.03 -20.96
CA GLN A 129 -19.54 4.45 -22.37
C GLN A 129 -20.35 5.74 -22.59
N LYS A 130 -21.15 6.19 -21.60
CA LYS A 130 -21.91 7.43 -21.68
C LYS A 130 -21.05 8.66 -21.34
N GLY A 131 -19.77 8.45 -21.01
CA GLY A 131 -18.81 9.50 -20.69
C GLY A 131 -18.83 9.92 -19.22
N ASN A 132 -19.47 9.15 -18.33
CA ASN A 132 -19.42 9.43 -16.90
C ASN A 132 -18.16 8.84 -16.26
N ILE A 133 -17.70 9.47 -15.20
CA ILE A 133 -16.67 8.96 -14.29
C ILE A 133 -17.14 9.06 -12.85
N GLY A 134 -16.76 8.09 -12.02
CA GLY A 134 -17.16 8.05 -10.61
C GLY A 134 -16.09 7.50 -9.70
N PHE A 135 -16.13 7.96 -8.44
CA PHE A 135 -15.31 7.48 -7.35
C PHE A 135 -16.21 7.01 -6.21
N GLN A 136 -15.96 5.81 -5.69
CA GLN A 136 -16.64 5.28 -4.51
C GLN A 136 -15.64 4.60 -3.59
N MET A 137 -15.60 5.05 -2.34
CA MET A 137 -14.95 4.30 -1.27
C MET A 137 -15.87 3.20 -0.74
N SER A 138 -15.31 2.02 -0.48
CA SER A 138 -15.97 0.87 0.11
C SER A 138 -15.26 0.43 1.39
N GLY A 139 -15.88 -0.44 2.18
CA GLY A 139 -15.30 -1.04 3.37
C GLY A 139 -16.13 -0.81 4.64
N LEU A 140 -16.13 -1.81 5.53
CA LEU A 140 -16.73 -1.70 6.85
C LEU A 140 -15.88 -0.79 7.75
N ALA A 141 -16.20 0.50 7.75
CA ALA A 141 -15.56 1.51 8.59
C ALA A 141 -16.33 1.67 9.92
N PRO A 142 -15.74 1.29 11.07
CA PRO A 142 -16.44 1.35 12.36
C PRO A 142 -16.74 2.78 12.80
N LYS A 143 -17.94 3.00 13.34
CA LYS A 143 -18.32 4.22 14.03
C LYS A 143 -17.80 4.14 15.47
N ARG A 144 -16.96 5.09 15.85
CA ARG A 144 -16.38 5.21 17.20
C ARG A 144 -16.96 6.45 17.88
N ARG A 145 -16.89 6.51 19.21
CA ARG A 145 -17.24 7.73 19.94
C ARG A 145 -16.29 8.88 19.55
N GLU A 146 -16.75 10.11 19.77
CA GLU A 146 -15.98 11.31 19.43
C GLU A 146 -14.61 11.34 20.11
N GLY A 147 -13.59 11.81 19.37
CA GLY A 147 -12.22 11.97 19.86
C GLY A 147 -11.39 10.68 19.91
N VAL A 148 -11.93 9.55 19.41
CA VAL A 148 -11.26 8.25 19.43
C VAL A 148 -10.91 7.77 18.01
N SER A 149 -9.74 7.14 17.88
CA SER A 149 -9.32 6.40 16.69
C SER A 149 -8.98 4.93 17.02
N GLY A 150 -8.86 4.08 16.01
CA GLY A 150 -8.44 2.68 16.18
C GLY A 150 -6.93 2.49 16.40
N PHE A 151 -6.13 3.56 16.29
CA PHE A 151 -4.67 3.48 16.38
C PHE A 151 -4.11 3.29 17.80
N VAL A 152 -4.96 3.41 18.83
CA VAL A 152 -4.56 3.19 20.23
C VAL A 152 -5.53 2.24 20.88
N PRO A 153 -5.06 1.16 21.54
CA PRO A 153 -5.96 0.26 22.22
C PRO A 153 -6.78 0.94 23.31
N LEU A 154 -8.06 0.61 23.39
CA LEU A 154 -9.00 1.22 24.33
C LEU A 154 -9.35 0.26 25.48
N PRO A 155 -9.72 0.76 26.67
CA PRO A 155 -10.27 -0.10 27.72
C PRO A 155 -11.50 -0.89 27.26
N GLY A 156 -11.41 -2.22 27.21
CA GLY A 156 -12.50 -3.12 26.79
C GLY A 156 -13.61 -3.27 27.82
N TRP A 157 -13.38 -2.90 29.08
CA TRP A 157 -14.41 -2.97 30.12
C TRP A 157 -15.40 -1.80 30.09
N LYS A 158 -15.24 -0.84 29.17
CA LYS A 158 -16.09 0.35 29.07
C LYS A 158 -16.88 0.33 27.75
N ALA A 159 -18.20 0.13 27.83
CA ALA A 159 -19.09 0.05 26.67
C ALA A 159 -19.06 1.30 25.75
N GLU A 160 -18.66 2.47 26.27
CA GLU A 160 -18.47 3.68 25.45
C GLU A 160 -17.38 3.54 24.37
N ASN A 161 -16.47 2.56 24.52
CA ASN A 161 -15.39 2.28 23.57
C ASN A 161 -15.76 1.23 22.52
N ASP A 162 -16.98 0.69 22.56
CA ASP A 162 -17.44 -0.33 21.62
C ASP A 162 -17.81 0.33 20.27
N TRP A 163 -17.74 -0.44 19.19
CA TRP A 163 -18.18 0.04 17.88
C TRP A 163 -19.68 0.32 17.85
N GLN A 164 -20.06 1.49 17.36
CA GLN A 164 -21.45 1.97 17.26
C GLN A 164 -22.04 1.66 15.87
N GLY A 165 -21.74 0.47 15.36
CA GLY A 165 -22.03 0.05 13.99
C GLY A 165 -21.01 0.57 12.97
N PHE A 166 -21.42 0.61 11.70
CA PHE A 166 -20.56 0.99 10.57
C PHE A 166 -21.20 2.16 9.78
N TYR A 167 -20.38 2.87 9.01
CA TYR A 167 -20.87 3.82 8.02
C TYR A 167 -21.58 3.10 6.86
N ARG A 168 -22.67 3.70 6.37
CA ARG A 168 -23.40 3.23 5.19
C ARG A 168 -22.66 3.62 3.91
N VAL A 169 -22.93 2.93 2.81
CA VAL A 169 -22.30 3.17 1.51
C VAL A 169 -22.43 4.62 1.06
N GLU A 170 -23.58 5.24 1.29
CA GLU A 170 -23.87 6.62 0.89
C GLU A 170 -23.20 7.66 1.81
N GLU A 171 -22.77 7.24 3.00
CA GLU A 171 -22.04 8.09 3.94
C GLU A 171 -20.54 8.14 3.61
N MET A 172 -20.02 7.16 2.87
CA MET A 172 -18.61 7.04 2.51
C MET A 172 -18.19 8.05 1.42
N PRO A 173 -16.89 8.41 1.34
CA PRO A 173 -16.35 9.27 0.29
C PRO A 173 -16.77 8.84 -1.11
N ARG A 174 -17.35 9.79 -1.88
CA ARG A 174 -17.79 9.55 -3.25
C ARG A 174 -17.83 10.81 -4.09
N ALA A 175 -17.65 10.66 -5.40
CA ALA A 175 -17.83 11.73 -6.36
C ALA A 175 -18.31 11.16 -7.69
N ILE A 176 -19.09 11.95 -8.45
CA ILE A 176 -19.49 11.65 -9.81
C ILE A 176 -19.27 12.89 -10.66
N ASN A 177 -18.66 12.74 -11.82
CA ASN A 177 -18.41 13.81 -12.80
C ASN A 177 -17.93 15.13 -12.17
N PRO A 178 -16.78 15.16 -11.47
CA PRO A 178 -16.26 16.39 -10.89
C PRO A 178 -15.98 17.44 -11.99
N GLU A 179 -16.07 18.72 -11.65
CA GLU A 179 -15.85 19.84 -12.60
C GLU A 179 -14.47 19.77 -13.28
N SER A 180 -13.46 19.21 -12.60
CA SER A 180 -12.13 18.98 -13.16
C SER A 180 -12.09 18.01 -14.34
N GLY A 181 -13.11 17.16 -14.50
CA GLY A 181 -13.12 16.06 -15.48
C GLY A 181 -12.11 14.94 -15.19
N ILE A 182 -11.47 14.95 -14.02
CA ILE A 182 -10.39 14.04 -13.66
C ILE A 182 -10.67 13.41 -12.29
N LEU A 183 -10.59 12.08 -12.21
CA LEU A 183 -10.57 11.33 -10.96
C LEU A 183 -9.31 10.47 -10.89
N VAL A 184 -8.58 10.61 -9.79
CA VAL A 184 -7.32 9.90 -9.52
C VAL A 184 -7.42 9.32 -8.12
N THR A 185 -6.95 8.09 -7.92
CA THR A 185 -6.70 7.56 -6.58
C THR A 185 -5.32 6.94 -6.54
N ALA A 186 -4.56 7.25 -5.50
CA ALA A 186 -3.22 6.68 -5.28
C ALA A 186 -3.00 6.41 -3.80
N ASN A 187 -4.00 5.83 -3.13
CA ASN A 187 -4.03 5.60 -1.68
C ASN A 187 -4.02 6.88 -0.82
N ASN A 188 -4.36 8.02 -1.41
CA ASN A 188 -4.46 9.32 -0.74
C ASN A 188 -5.80 9.50 -0.01
N ASN A 189 -5.90 10.53 0.83
CA ASN A 189 -7.11 10.84 1.60
C ASN A 189 -8.21 11.46 0.71
N PHE A 190 -9.46 11.03 0.90
CA PHE A 190 -10.66 11.55 0.23
C PHE A 190 -11.78 11.94 1.19
N ASN A 191 -11.49 12.10 2.48
CA ASN A 191 -12.53 12.40 3.49
C ASN A 191 -13.30 13.70 3.23
N ASP A 192 -12.76 14.63 2.44
CA ASP A 192 -13.46 15.85 2.05
C ASP A 192 -14.63 15.59 1.06
N LEU A 193 -14.69 14.40 0.46
CA LEU A 193 -15.76 13.97 -0.46
C LEU A 193 -16.89 13.21 0.26
N SER A 194 -16.99 13.33 1.58
CA SER A 194 -17.80 12.46 2.42
C SER A 194 -18.64 13.25 3.42
N THR A 195 -19.82 12.71 3.75
CA THR A 195 -20.65 13.24 4.85
C THR A 195 -20.23 12.65 6.21
N ALA A 196 -19.62 11.46 6.19
CA ALA A 196 -18.89 10.90 7.31
C ALA A 196 -17.39 11.25 7.24
N ARG A 197 -16.65 11.01 8.32
CA ARG A 197 -15.18 11.08 8.31
C ARG A 197 -14.61 9.72 8.73
N PRO A 198 -14.69 8.69 7.87
CA PRO A 198 -14.07 7.41 8.18
C PRO A 198 -12.57 7.64 8.43
N ILE A 199 -12.03 7.03 9.48
CA ILE A 199 -10.62 7.18 9.80
C ILE A 199 -9.81 6.35 8.80
N ASN A 200 -8.75 6.94 8.27
CA ASN A 200 -7.83 6.29 7.35
C ASN A 200 -6.37 6.58 7.72
N MET A 201 -5.45 5.76 7.20
CA MET A 201 -4.00 5.97 7.30
C MET A 201 -3.39 6.01 5.89
N PRO A 202 -3.65 7.09 5.12
CA PRO A 202 -3.33 7.15 3.69
C PRO A 202 -1.81 7.11 3.47
N MET A 203 -1.42 6.79 2.23
CA MET A 203 -0.04 7.01 1.80
C MET A 203 0.17 8.50 1.46
N GLY A 204 1.44 8.91 1.43
CA GLY A 204 1.80 10.28 1.06
C GLY A 204 1.25 10.72 -0.30
N PRO A 205 0.91 12.01 -0.46
CA PRO A 205 0.16 12.51 -1.61
C PRO A 205 0.99 12.55 -2.90
N TYR A 206 2.31 12.38 -2.83
CA TYR A 206 3.25 12.55 -3.94
C TYR A 206 2.84 11.85 -5.24
N ARG A 207 2.34 10.60 -5.18
CA ARG A 207 1.88 9.89 -6.39
C ARG A 207 0.60 10.49 -6.95
N TYR A 208 -0.34 10.81 -6.07
CA TYR A 208 -1.59 11.47 -6.44
C TYR A 208 -1.30 12.82 -7.09
N ASP A 209 -0.48 13.65 -6.46
CA ASP A 209 -0.11 14.97 -6.95
C ASP A 209 0.64 14.89 -8.29
N ARG A 210 1.53 13.91 -8.46
CA ARG A 210 2.25 13.69 -9.72
C ARG A 210 1.29 13.31 -10.86
N ILE A 211 0.35 12.41 -10.60
CA ILE A 211 -0.67 12.02 -11.60
C ILE A 211 -1.55 13.23 -11.95
N CYS A 212 -2.05 13.95 -10.95
CA CYS A 212 -2.84 15.17 -11.16
C CYS A 212 -2.06 16.22 -11.97
N TRP A 213 -0.77 16.42 -11.68
CA TRP A 213 0.08 17.34 -12.42
C TRP A 213 0.25 16.94 -13.90
N LEU A 214 0.42 15.65 -14.18
CA LEU A 214 0.52 15.13 -15.56
C LEU A 214 -0.81 15.22 -16.34
N LEU A 215 -1.94 15.19 -15.64
CA LEU A 215 -3.28 15.23 -16.24
C LEU A 215 -3.90 16.63 -16.33
N LYS A 216 -3.47 17.60 -15.51
CA LYS A 216 -4.16 18.89 -15.33
C LYS A 216 -4.49 19.65 -16.63
N ASP A 217 -3.61 19.58 -17.63
CA ASP A 217 -3.76 20.31 -18.90
C ASP A 217 -4.24 19.39 -20.05
N LYS A 218 -4.47 18.10 -19.77
CA LYS A 218 -4.96 17.14 -20.75
C LYS A 218 -6.48 17.23 -20.85
N LYS A 219 -6.97 17.61 -22.03
CA LYS A 219 -8.41 17.61 -22.34
C LYS A 219 -8.92 16.21 -22.74
N ALA A 220 -8.06 15.42 -23.36
CA ALA A 220 -8.32 14.04 -23.75
C ALA A 220 -6.99 13.28 -23.69
N ALA A 221 -6.73 12.60 -22.57
CA ALA A 221 -5.56 11.76 -22.44
C ALA A 221 -5.71 10.51 -23.31
N THR A 222 -4.69 10.16 -24.10
CA THR A 222 -4.72 8.93 -24.91
C THR A 222 -4.33 7.72 -24.09
N VAL A 223 -4.64 6.52 -24.58
CA VAL A 223 -4.22 5.25 -23.96
C VAL A 223 -2.69 5.18 -23.85
N GLU A 224 -1.97 5.64 -24.86
CA GLU A 224 -0.51 5.67 -24.89
C GLU A 224 0.04 6.55 -23.77
N GLU A 225 -0.50 7.75 -23.60
CA GLU A 225 -0.10 8.68 -22.54
C GLU A 225 -0.35 8.10 -21.14
N MET A 226 -1.47 7.39 -20.94
CA MET A 226 -1.75 6.68 -19.70
C MET A 226 -0.77 5.51 -19.47
N CYS A 227 -0.41 4.78 -20.54
CA CYS A 227 0.56 3.70 -20.49
C CYS A 227 1.97 4.19 -20.15
N GLU A 228 2.40 5.32 -20.72
CA GLU A 228 3.66 6.01 -20.41
C GLU A 228 3.69 6.47 -18.94
N MET A 229 2.62 7.10 -18.47
CA MET A 229 2.49 7.57 -17.10
C MET A 229 2.69 6.47 -16.07
N HIS A 230 2.25 5.24 -16.34
CA HIS A 230 2.47 4.11 -15.45
C HIS A 230 3.96 3.87 -15.13
N TYR A 231 4.87 4.29 -16.01
CA TYR A 231 6.33 4.14 -15.87
C TYR A 231 7.03 5.45 -15.45
N ASP A 232 6.29 6.49 -15.08
CA ASP A 232 6.87 7.72 -14.52
C ASP A 232 7.59 7.42 -13.18
N VAL A 233 8.85 7.82 -13.13
CA VAL A 233 9.77 7.61 -11.99
C VAL A 233 10.29 8.92 -11.40
N TYR A 234 9.65 10.05 -11.72
CA TYR A 234 9.97 11.33 -11.11
C TYR A 234 9.41 11.39 -9.69
N SER A 235 10.23 11.75 -8.71
CA SER A 235 9.84 11.74 -7.29
C SER A 235 9.58 13.15 -6.76
N LEU A 236 8.29 13.51 -6.59
CA LEU A 236 7.90 14.75 -5.89
C LEU A 236 8.37 14.77 -4.44
N GLN A 237 8.46 13.60 -3.81
CA GLN A 237 9.07 13.49 -2.48
C GLN A 237 10.52 13.94 -2.53
N ALA A 238 11.33 13.38 -3.44
CA ALA A 238 12.73 13.76 -3.57
C ALA A 238 12.88 15.24 -3.91
N GLU A 239 12.01 15.80 -4.75
CA GLU A 239 11.98 17.22 -5.06
C GLU A 239 11.90 18.09 -3.79
N TYR A 240 10.95 17.83 -2.90
CA TYR A 240 10.77 18.62 -1.67
C TYR A 240 11.98 18.53 -0.73
N PHE A 241 12.55 17.35 -0.57
CA PHE A 241 13.77 17.20 0.23
C PHE A 241 14.97 17.88 -0.43
N MET A 242 15.11 17.78 -1.75
CA MET A 242 16.21 18.36 -2.50
C MET A 242 16.16 19.88 -2.57
N GLN A 243 14.98 20.51 -2.50
CA GLN A 243 14.87 21.97 -2.34
C GLN A 243 15.59 22.48 -1.09
N ILE A 244 15.60 21.69 0.00
CA ILE A 244 16.31 22.01 1.24
C ILE A 244 17.76 21.53 1.18
N LEU A 245 17.99 20.31 0.67
CA LEU A 245 19.30 19.66 0.70
C LEU A 245 20.29 20.25 -0.30
N ARG A 246 19.88 20.57 -1.53
CA ARG A 246 20.80 21.06 -2.60
C ARG A 246 21.77 22.16 -2.13
N PRO A 247 21.34 23.25 -1.46
CA PRO A 247 22.25 24.30 -0.99
C PRO A 247 23.14 23.89 0.19
N LEU A 248 22.89 22.72 0.80
CA LEU A 248 23.62 22.20 1.96
C LEU A 248 24.58 21.06 1.60
N LEU A 249 24.60 20.64 0.33
CA LEU A 249 25.45 19.53 -0.11
C LEU A 249 26.94 19.89 0.03
N PRO A 250 27.78 18.94 0.48
CA PRO A 250 29.22 19.15 0.53
C PRO A 250 29.80 19.22 -0.90
N ASP A 251 30.89 19.97 -1.09
CA ASP A 251 31.56 20.08 -2.39
C ASP A 251 32.47 18.86 -2.71
N THR A 252 31.86 17.68 -2.71
CA THR A 252 32.49 16.40 -3.07
C THR A 252 31.97 15.93 -4.43
N PRO A 253 32.63 14.95 -5.10
CA PRO A 253 32.09 14.36 -6.32
C PRO A 253 30.66 13.83 -6.16
N GLN A 254 30.35 13.20 -5.03
CA GLN A 254 29.02 12.69 -4.68
C GLN A 254 28.02 13.81 -4.42
N GLY A 255 28.44 14.86 -3.71
CA GLY A 255 27.61 16.04 -3.46
C GLY A 255 27.23 16.74 -4.77
N ARG A 256 28.18 16.93 -5.70
CA ARG A 256 27.90 17.49 -7.03
C ARG A 256 27.00 16.58 -7.88
N LEU A 257 27.23 15.26 -7.84
CA LEU A 257 26.37 14.29 -8.52
C LEU A 257 24.91 14.39 -8.03
N LEU A 258 24.70 14.42 -6.71
CA LEU A 258 23.38 14.55 -6.12
C LEU A 258 22.78 15.96 -6.38
N HIS A 259 23.62 17.01 -6.36
CA HIS A 259 23.21 18.38 -6.68
C HIS A 259 22.65 18.49 -8.10
N ASP A 260 23.20 17.75 -9.06
CA ASP A 260 22.78 17.81 -10.47
C ASP A 260 21.74 16.73 -10.83
N TRP A 261 21.36 15.88 -9.87
CA TRP A 261 20.36 14.84 -10.09
C TRP A 261 19.00 15.43 -10.44
N ASP A 262 18.39 14.85 -11.47
CA ASP A 262 17.12 15.20 -12.10
C ASP A 262 15.88 14.67 -11.36
N LEU A 263 16.08 14.04 -10.19
CA LEU A 263 15.03 13.50 -9.31
C LEU A 263 14.31 12.26 -9.86
N THR A 264 14.88 11.60 -10.89
CA THR A 264 14.33 10.39 -11.48
C THR A 264 14.97 9.11 -10.93
N TYR A 265 14.14 8.09 -10.72
CA TYR A 265 14.53 6.76 -10.21
C TYR A 265 14.66 5.73 -11.35
N GLU A 266 15.33 6.12 -12.43
CA GLU A 266 15.74 5.23 -13.51
C GLU A 266 16.83 4.25 -13.06
N LEU A 267 16.99 3.14 -13.79
CA LEU A 267 17.92 2.06 -13.38
C LEU A 267 19.39 2.50 -13.33
N ASP A 268 19.82 3.45 -14.15
CA ASP A 268 21.19 3.96 -14.16
C ASP A 268 21.41 5.14 -13.20
N SER A 269 20.35 5.61 -12.53
CA SER A 269 20.38 6.78 -11.65
C SER A 269 21.25 6.55 -10.42
N LYS A 270 22.42 7.19 -10.39
CA LYS A 270 23.29 7.27 -9.21
C LYS A 270 22.80 8.30 -8.19
N GLY A 271 22.11 9.33 -8.65
CA GLY A 271 21.53 10.36 -7.79
C GLY A 271 20.42 9.79 -6.90
N ALA A 272 19.56 8.92 -7.45
CA ALA A 272 18.55 8.19 -6.68
C ALA A 272 19.17 7.35 -5.54
N PHE A 273 20.27 6.66 -5.81
CA PHE A 273 20.99 5.91 -4.79
C PHE A 273 21.49 6.83 -3.67
N LEU A 274 22.20 7.91 -4.01
CA LEU A 274 22.73 8.85 -3.01
C LEU A 274 21.64 9.52 -2.19
N PHE A 275 20.52 9.88 -2.83
CA PHE A 275 19.37 10.44 -2.13
C PHE A 275 18.78 9.46 -1.12
N GLU A 276 18.66 8.18 -1.47
CA GLU A 276 18.12 7.17 -0.55
C GLU A 276 19.06 6.89 0.62
N GLU A 277 20.38 6.94 0.42
CA GLU A 277 21.34 6.84 1.52
C GLU A 277 21.25 8.04 2.46
N PHE A 278 21.13 9.26 1.90
CA PHE A 278 20.83 10.46 2.70
C PHE A 278 19.51 10.33 3.47
N TYR A 279 18.43 9.94 2.80
CA TYR A 279 17.10 9.88 3.39
C TYR A 279 17.05 8.86 4.54
N LYS A 280 17.67 7.68 4.37
CA LYS A 280 17.81 6.68 5.44
C LYS A 280 18.57 7.22 6.64
N ALA A 281 19.72 7.85 6.39
CA ALA A 281 20.52 8.44 7.44
C ALA A 281 19.78 9.60 8.14
N LEU A 282 18.93 10.34 7.43
CA LEU A 282 18.19 11.47 7.97
C LEU A 282 17.17 11.05 9.01
N TYR A 283 16.33 10.04 8.73
CA TYR A 283 15.37 9.59 9.74
C TYR A 283 16.07 8.79 10.86
N ALA A 284 17.21 8.14 10.59
CA ALA A 284 18.04 7.55 11.64
C ALA A 284 18.59 8.62 12.60
N GLU A 285 19.02 9.77 12.08
CA GLU A 285 19.48 10.91 12.89
C GLU A 285 18.34 11.53 13.71
N VAL A 286 17.18 11.76 13.09
CA VAL A 286 16.05 12.47 13.73
C VAL A 286 15.30 11.59 14.73
N PHE A 287 15.12 10.30 14.45
CA PHE A 287 14.33 9.41 15.30
C PHE A 287 15.16 8.42 16.11
N GLY A 288 16.49 8.38 15.92
CA GLY A 288 17.41 7.43 16.55
C GLY A 288 17.70 7.77 18.00
N GLU A 289 18.96 8.12 18.29
CA GLU A 289 19.51 8.23 19.65
C GLU A 289 18.67 9.10 20.59
N ASP A 290 18.30 10.31 20.15
CA ASP A 290 17.50 11.26 20.94
C ASP A 290 15.98 11.06 20.81
N GLY A 291 15.55 10.05 20.03
CA GLY A 291 14.16 9.79 19.70
C GLY A 291 13.65 8.47 20.28
N MET A 292 13.41 7.49 19.40
CA MET A 292 12.93 6.16 19.75
C MET A 292 14.07 5.21 20.16
N GLY A 293 15.33 5.59 19.95
CA GLY A 293 16.52 4.77 20.16
C GLY A 293 17.07 4.19 18.86
N SER A 294 18.39 4.25 18.69
CA SER A 294 19.08 3.84 17.44
C SER A 294 18.83 2.38 17.06
N GLU A 295 18.78 1.48 18.04
CA GLU A 295 18.50 0.06 17.79
C GLU A 295 17.07 -0.18 17.29
N ILE A 296 16.11 0.57 17.84
CA ILE A 296 14.71 0.49 17.43
C ILE A 296 14.56 1.01 16.00
N VAL A 297 15.13 2.17 15.69
CA VAL A 297 15.08 2.72 14.32
C VAL A 297 15.78 1.81 13.32
N ALA A 298 16.94 1.25 13.67
CA ALA A 298 17.63 0.30 12.83
C ALA A 298 16.79 -0.96 12.57
N TYR A 299 16.09 -1.49 13.58
CA TYR A 299 15.18 -2.62 13.41
C TYR A 299 13.99 -2.26 12.51
N LEU A 300 13.33 -1.12 12.76
CA LEU A 300 12.20 -0.65 11.97
C LEU A 300 12.58 -0.43 10.50
N GLN A 301 13.75 0.12 10.24
CA GLN A 301 14.29 0.32 8.89
C GLN A 301 14.63 -1.00 8.19
N ASN A 302 15.28 -1.93 8.90
CA ASN A 302 15.89 -3.09 8.27
C ASN A 302 15.01 -4.35 8.25
N GLU A 303 14.03 -4.47 9.15
CA GLU A 303 13.21 -5.69 9.31
C GLU A 303 11.69 -5.44 9.25
N THR A 304 11.27 -4.20 8.95
CA THR A 304 9.84 -3.86 8.79
C THR A 304 9.57 -2.99 7.55
N GLY A 305 8.29 -2.84 7.21
CA GLY A 305 7.80 -1.91 6.19
C GLY A 305 7.52 -0.49 6.69
N LEU A 306 7.71 -0.18 7.99
CA LEU A 306 7.16 1.02 8.62
C LEU A 306 7.52 2.34 7.89
N PHE A 307 8.82 2.57 7.65
CA PHE A 307 9.29 3.77 6.94
C PHE A 307 9.00 3.77 5.44
N ASN A 308 8.56 2.64 4.86
CA ASN A 308 8.15 2.55 3.45
C ASN A 308 6.64 2.74 3.27
N ASP A 309 5.85 2.22 4.18
CA ASP A 309 4.38 2.23 4.12
C ASP A 309 3.81 3.54 4.66
N PHE A 310 4.42 4.11 5.72
CA PHE A 310 3.93 5.30 6.43
C PHE A 310 4.87 6.50 6.31
N TYR A 311 5.70 6.53 5.27
CA TYR A 311 6.74 7.52 5.02
C TYR A 311 6.27 8.97 5.13
N GLU A 312 5.04 9.30 4.72
CA GLU A 312 4.48 10.66 4.84
C GLU A 312 4.44 11.18 6.28
N ASN A 313 4.11 10.32 7.25
CA ASN A 313 4.07 10.70 8.67
C ASN A 313 5.45 11.14 9.17
N PHE A 314 6.51 10.51 8.66
CA PHE A 314 7.89 10.88 8.95
C PHE A 314 8.31 12.11 8.12
N ASP A 315 7.97 12.15 6.83
CA ASP A 315 8.31 13.27 5.94
C ASP A 315 7.75 14.59 6.44
N ARG A 316 6.53 14.61 6.99
CA ARG A 316 5.95 15.81 7.62
C ARG A 316 6.83 16.36 8.74
N ILE A 317 7.51 15.50 9.48
CA ILE A 317 8.44 15.90 10.54
C ILE A 317 9.77 16.33 9.91
N LEU A 318 10.34 15.53 9.01
CA LEU A 318 11.65 15.79 8.41
C LEU A 318 11.68 17.07 7.55
N LEU A 319 10.57 17.36 6.87
CA LEU A 319 10.39 18.57 6.06
C LEU A 319 9.91 19.78 6.87
N ALA A 320 9.55 19.64 8.15
CA ALA A 320 9.13 20.79 8.96
C ALA A 320 10.31 21.72 9.23
N GLU A 321 10.11 23.04 9.25
CA GLU A 321 11.16 23.98 9.65
C GLU A 321 11.59 23.76 11.11
N LYS A 322 10.64 23.38 11.97
CA LYS A 322 10.84 23.12 13.39
C LYS A 322 10.06 21.87 13.80
N SER A 323 10.70 21.04 14.62
CA SER A 323 10.08 19.86 15.20
C SER A 323 10.68 19.58 16.57
N ARG A 324 9.88 19.03 17.49
CA ARG A 324 10.39 18.56 18.78
C ARG A 324 11.44 17.45 18.62
N TRP A 325 11.35 16.69 17.52
CA TRP A 325 12.30 15.64 17.16
C TRP A 325 13.67 16.18 16.73
N PHE A 326 13.81 17.47 16.45
CA PHE A 326 15.12 18.06 16.13
C PHE A 326 15.91 18.47 17.38
N CYS A 327 15.30 18.29 18.57
CA CYS A 327 15.84 18.73 19.85
C CYS A 327 16.30 20.20 19.80
N ASP A 328 17.59 20.46 19.97
CA ASP A 328 18.17 21.81 20.00
C ASP A 328 18.81 22.23 18.67
N ARG A 329 18.70 21.40 17.61
CA ARG A 329 19.30 21.65 16.30
C ARG A 329 18.27 22.17 15.31
N SER A 330 18.71 23.00 14.38
CA SER A 330 17.90 23.35 13.20
C SER A 330 17.83 22.20 12.20
N ARG A 331 16.79 22.20 11.36
CA ARG A 331 16.66 21.23 10.26
C ARG A 331 17.89 21.28 9.34
N GLU A 332 18.36 22.47 9.00
CA GLU A 332 19.48 22.67 8.07
C GLU A 332 20.81 22.17 8.64
N GLU A 333 21.05 22.31 9.95
CA GLU A 333 22.22 21.72 10.63
C GLU A 333 22.16 20.18 10.64
N ILE A 334 20.97 19.61 10.82
CA ILE A 334 20.75 18.16 10.72
C ILE A 334 21.04 17.69 9.30
N TYR A 335 20.42 18.32 8.29
CA TYR A 335 20.58 17.96 6.88
C TYR A 335 22.05 18.03 6.44
N ARG A 336 22.77 19.11 6.79
CA ARG A 336 24.19 19.27 6.44
C ARG A 336 25.05 18.16 7.06
N SER A 337 24.92 17.93 8.37
CA SER A 337 25.66 16.89 9.07
C SER A 337 25.36 15.48 8.53
N VAL A 338 24.10 15.20 8.20
CA VAL A 338 23.70 13.91 7.62
C VAL A 338 24.29 13.76 6.23
N ALA A 339 24.21 14.78 5.37
CA ALA A 339 24.75 14.73 4.02
C ALA A 339 26.28 14.52 4.01
N GLU A 340 27.01 15.19 4.90
CA GLU A 340 28.46 15.02 5.04
C GLU A 340 28.87 13.57 5.36
N LYS A 341 28.06 12.84 6.13
CA LYS A 341 28.31 11.45 6.52
C LYS A 341 27.76 10.46 5.49
N ALA A 342 26.50 10.60 5.11
CA ALA A 342 25.77 9.63 4.29
C ALA A 342 26.28 9.55 2.84
N LEU A 343 26.90 10.63 2.33
CA LEU A 343 27.43 10.67 0.97
C LEU A 343 28.87 10.14 0.86
N GLN A 344 29.48 9.65 1.95
CA GLN A 344 30.79 9.00 1.93
C GLN A 344 30.71 7.53 1.51
N VAL A 345 30.04 7.31 0.37
CA VAL A 345 29.80 5.98 -0.21
C VAL A 345 30.09 6.00 -1.70
N GLU A 346 30.44 4.84 -2.26
CA GLU A 346 30.57 4.69 -3.71
C GLU A 346 29.18 4.74 -4.38
N PRO A 347 28.93 5.65 -5.33
CA PRO A 347 27.63 5.77 -5.98
C PRO A 347 27.35 4.59 -6.90
N ASN A 348 26.51 3.67 -6.43
CA ASN A 348 25.93 2.61 -7.25
C ASN A 348 24.79 3.16 -8.11
N SER A 349 24.54 2.54 -9.25
CA SER A 349 23.30 2.79 -9.99
C SER A 349 22.09 2.24 -9.23
N TRP A 350 20.93 2.86 -9.38
CA TRP A 350 19.69 2.40 -8.75
C TRP A 350 19.40 0.93 -9.06
N GLY A 351 19.49 0.52 -10.32
CA GLY A 351 19.23 -0.83 -10.78
C GLY A 351 20.18 -1.89 -10.21
N GLU A 352 21.38 -1.51 -9.75
CA GLU A 352 22.29 -2.43 -9.06
C GLU A 352 21.80 -2.78 -7.65
N VAL A 353 21.23 -1.80 -6.94
CA VAL A 353 20.75 -1.96 -5.56
C VAL A 353 19.27 -2.37 -5.48
N ARG A 354 18.54 -2.35 -6.61
CA ARG A 354 17.12 -2.71 -6.70
C ARG A 354 16.83 -4.05 -7.38
N LYS A 355 17.74 -5.01 -7.23
CA LYS A 355 17.58 -6.36 -7.79
C LYS A 355 16.69 -7.23 -6.90
N ILE A 356 15.66 -7.83 -7.49
CA ILE A 356 14.78 -8.80 -6.83
C ILE A 356 14.69 -10.10 -7.63
N THR A 357 14.41 -11.19 -6.94
CA THR A 357 14.09 -12.49 -7.56
C THR A 357 12.62 -12.78 -7.35
N LEU A 358 11.87 -12.91 -8.44
CA LEU A 358 10.49 -13.39 -8.41
C LEU A 358 10.53 -14.87 -8.00
N SER A 359 10.28 -15.13 -6.71
CA SER A 359 10.55 -16.43 -6.09
C SER A 359 9.28 -17.27 -5.98
N HIS A 360 9.37 -18.56 -6.27
CA HIS A 360 8.25 -19.49 -6.16
C HIS A 360 7.89 -19.73 -4.69
N MET A 361 6.63 -19.46 -4.32
CA MET A 361 6.15 -19.47 -2.93
C MET A 361 6.50 -20.75 -2.13
N LEU A 362 6.46 -21.93 -2.75
CA LEU A 362 6.75 -23.19 -2.04
C LEU A 362 8.25 -23.52 -1.93
N PHE A 363 9.05 -23.10 -2.91
CA PHE A 363 10.45 -23.54 -3.02
C PHE A 363 11.43 -22.44 -2.62
N GLY A 364 11.09 -21.17 -2.89
CA GLY A 364 11.79 -19.99 -2.38
C GLY A 364 13.31 -20.07 -2.57
N GLY A 365 13.79 -20.33 -3.78
CA GLY A 365 15.23 -20.44 -4.06
C GLY A 365 15.88 -21.79 -3.71
N LYS A 366 15.15 -22.75 -3.13
CA LYS A 366 15.74 -24.05 -2.70
C LYS A 366 15.97 -25.05 -3.84
N LEU A 367 15.43 -24.78 -5.02
CA LEU A 367 15.59 -25.64 -6.19
C LEU A 367 16.68 -25.08 -7.12
N PRO A 368 17.42 -25.94 -7.84
CA PRO A 368 18.39 -25.48 -8.82
C PRO A 368 17.79 -24.51 -9.85
N GLY A 369 18.48 -23.41 -10.14
CA GLY A 369 17.98 -22.35 -11.03
C GLY A 369 17.63 -22.81 -12.45
N PHE A 370 18.24 -23.88 -12.96
CA PHE A 370 17.89 -24.45 -14.27
C PHE A 370 16.45 -25.01 -14.34
N LEU A 371 15.84 -25.32 -13.19
CA LEU A 371 14.43 -25.68 -13.12
C LEU A 371 13.53 -24.45 -13.32
N GLY A 372 14.05 -23.24 -13.12
CA GLY A 372 13.46 -21.93 -13.40
C GLY A 372 12.16 -21.61 -12.66
N PHE A 373 11.95 -22.22 -11.50
CA PHE A 373 10.86 -21.84 -10.59
C PHE A 373 10.95 -20.38 -10.15
N ASP A 374 12.16 -19.91 -9.94
CA ASP A 374 12.44 -18.52 -9.62
C ASP A 374 12.91 -17.78 -10.89
N ARG A 375 12.56 -16.50 -11.01
CA ARG A 375 12.91 -15.66 -12.16
C ARG A 375 13.59 -14.37 -11.70
N GLY A 376 14.79 -14.14 -12.20
CA GLY A 376 15.58 -12.94 -11.89
C GLY A 376 17.08 -13.21 -11.89
N PRO A 377 17.87 -12.27 -11.35
CA PRO A 377 17.41 -11.01 -10.76
C PRO A 377 16.76 -10.09 -11.81
N VAL A 378 15.72 -9.37 -11.42
CA VAL A 378 15.13 -8.26 -12.17
C VAL A 378 15.35 -6.97 -11.39
N ALA A 379 15.69 -5.88 -12.09
CA ALA A 379 15.91 -4.58 -11.45
C ALA A 379 14.60 -3.78 -11.44
N ALA A 380 14.23 -3.26 -10.28
CA ALA A 380 13.05 -2.43 -10.10
C ALA A 380 13.36 -0.96 -10.38
N ILE A 381 12.54 -0.32 -11.21
CA ILE A 381 12.51 1.15 -11.36
C ILE A 381 11.66 1.79 -10.25
N GLY A 382 11.84 3.09 -10.06
CA GLY A 382 11.00 3.87 -9.15
C GLY A 382 11.31 3.64 -7.67
N SER A 383 10.58 4.36 -6.82
CA SER A 383 10.74 4.40 -5.36
C SER A 383 9.39 4.21 -4.64
N ARG A 384 9.34 4.51 -3.34
CA ARG A 384 8.10 4.49 -2.55
C ARG A 384 7.06 5.53 -3.00
N ALA A 385 7.51 6.65 -3.55
CA ALA A 385 6.70 7.84 -3.82
C ALA A 385 6.52 8.17 -5.31
N THR A 386 7.10 7.39 -6.22
CA THR A 386 6.91 7.53 -7.68
C THR A 386 5.67 6.79 -8.15
N ILE A 387 5.08 7.18 -9.30
CA ILE A 387 3.90 6.49 -9.87
C ILE A 387 4.20 5.00 -10.07
N SER A 388 5.32 4.70 -10.73
CA SER A 388 5.85 3.34 -10.76
C SER A 388 6.48 3.02 -9.41
N GLN A 389 5.72 2.40 -8.50
CA GLN A 389 6.27 2.03 -7.19
C GLN A 389 7.31 0.92 -7.31
N GLY A 390 8.41 1.11 -6.59
CA GLY A 390 9.58 0.24 -6.63
C GLY A 390 10.12 -0.11 -5.25
N GLN A 391 9.26 -0.41 -4.27
CA GLN A 391 9.70 -0.64 -2.88
C GLN A 391 10.25 -2.06 -2.68
N ILE A 392 11.31 -2.14 -1.87
CA ILE A 392 11.98 -3.39 -1.47
C ILE A 392 12.39 -3.18 -0.01
N TYR A 393 11.90 -4.03 0.88
CA TYR A 393 12.17 -4.00 2.32
C TYR A 393 12.17 -5.43 2.87
N ARG A 394 12.50 -5.62 4.15
CA ARG A 394 12.32 -6.92 4.81
C ARG A 394 11.13 -6.88 5.75
N SER A 395 10.41 -8.00 5.84
CA SER A 395 9.35 -8.19 6.83
C SER A 395 9.23 -9.67 7.15
N ALA A 396 9.06 -10.00 8.43
CA ALA A 396 8.95 -11.37 8.92
C ALA A 396 10.07 -12.31 8.40
N GLY A 397 11.31 -11.81 8.34
CA GLY A 397 12.48 -12.56 7.89
C GLY A 397 12.57 -12.83 6.39
N ARG A 398 11.80 -12.11 5.57
CA ARG A 398 11.77 -12.25 4.10
C ARG A 398 11.98 -10.91 3.42
N ILE A 399 12.58 -10.93 2.23
CA ILE A 399 12.54 -9.77 1.33
C ILE A 399 11.11 -9.66 0.79
N THR A 400 10.53 -8.48 0.96
CA THR A 400 9.20 -8.11 0.52
C THR A 400 9.32 -6.96 -0.48
N THR A 401 8.42 -6.96 -1.46
CA THR A 401 8.46 -6.01 -2.57
C THR A 401 7.08 -5.42 -2.79
N PHE A 402 7.00 -4.11 -2.99
CA PHE A 402 5.77 -3.43 -3.40
C PHE A 402 5.99 -2.84 -4.80
N LEU A 403 5.52 -3.58 -5.82
CA LEU A 403 5.61 -3.21 -7.23
C LEU A 403 4.29 -3.49 -7.95
N PRO A 404 3.98 -2.78 -9.04
CA PRO A 404 2.82 -3.08 -9.88
C PRO A 404 2.92 -4.48 -10.49
N SER A 405 2.04 -5.39 -10.08
CA SER A 405 1.99 -6.75 -10.66
C SER A 405 1.27 -6.78 -12.01
N LEU A 406 0.32 -5.87 -12.22
CA LEU A 406 -0.48 -5.68 -13.44
C LEU A 406 -0.60 -4.18 -13.70
N ARG A 407 -0.44 -3.79 -14.97
CA ARG A 407 -0.82 -2.47 -15.46
C ARG A 407 -1.89 -2.64 -16.52
N MET A 408 -2.86 -1.73 -16.54
CA MET A 408 -4.02 -1.79 -17.43
C MET A 408 -4.44 -0.38 -17.83
N ALA A 409 -4.68 -0.17 -19.12
CA ALA A 409 -5.35 1.00 -19.66
C ALA A 409 -6.46 0.53 -20.60
N SER A 410 -7.55 1.28 -20.67
CA SER A 410 -8.68 0.95 -21.55
C SER A 410 -9.22 2.23 -22.16
N ASP A 411 -9.57 2.14 -23.43
CA ASP A 411 -10.46 3.09 -24.09
C ASP A 411 -11.87 2.48 -24.07
N LEU A 412 -12.88 3.26 -23.67
CA LEU A 412 -14.28 2.82 -23.67
C LEU A 412 -14.97 3.06 -25.02
N ALA A 413 -14.32 3.73 -25.96
CA ALA A 413 -14.78 3.82 -27.35
C ALA A 413 -14.51 2.53 -28.15
N THR A 414 -13.67 1.61 -27.62
CA THR A 414 -13.32 0.33 -28.25
C THR A 414 -13.55 -0.84 -27.29
N ASP A 415 -13.42 -2.07 -27.79
CA ASP A 415 -13.44 -3.30 -26.98
C ASP A 415 -12.04 -3.80 -26.56
N GLU A 416 -11.08 -2.87 -26.48
CA GLU A 416 -9.69 -3.18 -26.21
C GLU A 416 -9.25 -2.86 -24.77
N ILE A 417 -8.33 -3.69 -24.28
CA ILE A 417 -7.59 -3.48 -23.04
C ILE A 417 -6.11 -3.57 -23.33
N HIS A 418 -5.35 -2.57 -22.91
CA HIS A 418 -3.89 -2.59 -22.98
C HIS A 418 -3.37 -3.02 -21.62
N SER A 419 -2.56 -4.08 -21.57
CA SER A 419 -2.02 -4.55 -20.29
C SER A 419 -0.60 -5.10 -20.37
N ASN A 420 0.08 -5.11 -19.22
CA ASN A 420 1.26 -5.94 -19.02
C ASN A 420 1.32 -6.49 -17.59
N LEU A 421 2.01 -7.62 -17.41
CA LEU A 421 2.03 -8.39 -16.18
C LEU A 421 3.46 -8.74 -15.76
N ALA A 422 3.75 -8.60 -14.46
CA ALA A 422 4.96 -9.10 -13.83
C ALA A 422 4.94 -10.64 -13.75
N GLY A 423 5.14 -11.30 -14.90
CA GLY A 423 5.06 -12.76 -15.03
C GLY A 423 4.32 -13.19 -16.30
N GLY A 424 3.33 -14.05 -16.16
CA GLY A 424 2.44 -14.46 -17.24
C GLY A 424 1.14 -15.06 -16.70
N PRO A 425 0.14 -15.34 -17.56
CA PRO A 425 -1.20 -15.74 -17.12
C PRO A 425 -1.29 -17.19 -16.60
N SER A 426 -0.17 -17.89 -16.43
CA SER A 426 -0.16 -19.27 -15.97
C SER A 426 0.75 -19.43 -14.76
N ASP A 427 0.25 -20.07 -13.71
CA ASP A 427 1.09 -20.48 -12.56
C ASP A 427 1.81 -21.81 -12.79
N ARG A 428 1.60 -22.46 -13.95
CA ARG A 428 2.28 -23.71 -14.28
C ARG A 428 3.68 -23.40 -14.78
N ARG A 429 4.68 -23.72 -13.96
CA ARG A 429 6.09 -23.47 -14.28
C ARG A 429 6.53 -23.87 -15.69
N PHE A 430 6.15 -25.06 -16.16
CA PHE A 430 6.54 -25.56 -17.49
C PHE A 430 5.65 -25.06 -18.65
N SER A 431 4.66 -24.23 -18.34
CA SER A 431 3.89 -23.53 -19.37
C SER A 431 4.76 -22.45 -20.02
N LYS A 432 4.67 -22.32 -21.34
CA LYS A 432 5.24 -21.17 -22.06
C LYS A 432 4.66 -19.83 -21.58
N TRP A 433 3.50 -19.87 -20.90
CA TRP A 433 2.79 -18.72 -20.37
C TRP A 433 3.19 -18.35 -18.93
N TYR A 434 4.19 -19.01 -18.33
CA TYR A 434 4.58 -18.77 -16.93
C TYR A 434 5.18 -17.38 -16.69
N CYS A 435 6.03 -16.92 -17.63
CA CYS A 435 6.68 -15.59 -17.57
C CYS A 435 6.62 -14.88 -18.93
N SER A 436 5.60 -15.16 -19.73
CA SER A 436 5.51 -14.72 -21.12
C SER A 436 5.43 -13.20 -21.29
N ASP A 437 5.02 -12.47 -20.26
CA ASP A 437 4.80 -11.03 -20.32
C ASP A 437 5.79 -10.22 -19.49
N LEU A 438 6.67 -10.89 -18.74
CA LEU A 438 7.64 -10.26 -17.86
C LEU A 438 8.57 -9.29 -18.62
N LYS A 439 8.99 -9.64 -19.84
CA LYS A 439 9.83 -8.77 -20.67
C LYS A 439 9.07 -7.52 -21.10
N ASN A 440 7.78 -7.62 -21.43
CA ASN A 440 6.95 -6.47 -21.77
C ASN A 440 6.78 -5.55 -20.57
N TRP A 441 6.47 -6.14 -19.41
CA TRP A 441 6.36 -5.42 -18.13
C TRP A 441 7.65 -4.69 -17.75
N LEU A 442 8.82 -5.29 -17.94
CA LEU A 442 10.11 -4.64 -17.68
C LEU A 442 10.40 -3.47 -18.62
N ASN A 443 9.90 -3.52 -19.86
CA ASN A 443 10.22 -2.55 -20.91
C ASN A 443 9.08 -1.57 -21.22
N GLY A 444 8.04 -1.49 -20.36
CA GLY A 444 6.90 -0.61 -20.60
C GLY A 444 6.06 -0.94 -21.83
N LYS A 445 6.17 -2.16 -22.37
CA LYS A 445 5.39 -2.58 -23.52
C LYS A 445 4.05 -3.16 -23.06
N TYR A 446 2.97 -2.81 -23.75
CA TYR A 446 1.64 -3.30 -23.47
C TYR A 446 1.20 -4.23 -24.59
N LYS A 447 0.51 -5.32 -24.23
CA LYS A 447 -0.25 -6.13 -25.17
C LYS A 447 -1.67 -5.59 -25.25
N THR A 448 -2.27 -5.66 -26.42
CA THR A 448 -3.70 -5.41 -26.60
C THR A 448 -4.45 -6.72 -26.39
N LEU A 449 -5.54 -6.66 -25.64
CA LEU A 449 -6.53 -7.72 -25.48
C LEU A 449 -7.82 -7.19 -26.11
N SER A 450 -8.38 -7.87 -27.10
CA SER A 450 -9.72 -7.55 -27.59
C SER A 450 -10.56 -8.81 -27.74
N ILE A 451 -11.86 -8.62 -27.88
CA ILE A 451 -12.84 -9.70 -28.07
C ILE A 451 -12.80 -10.28 -29.50
N GLU A 452 -12.14 -9.60 -30.44
CA GLU A 452 -12.02 -10.05 -31.82
C GLU A 452 -10.82 -10.99 -31.98
N ASP A 453 -11.05 -12.24 -32.41
CA ASP A 453 -10.02 -13.28 -32.61
C ASP A 453 -9.17 -13.06 -33.88
N THR A 454 -9.12 -11.83 -34.40
CA THR A 454 -8.42 -11.45 -35.63
C THR A 454 -7.00 -10.94 -35.39
N GLN A 455 -6.57 -10.83 -34.12
CA GLN A 455 -5.28 -10.28 -33.75
C GLN A 455 -4.10 -11.14 -34.24
N GLU A 456 -3.11 -10.48 -34.84
CA GLU A 456 -1.84 -11.10 -35.19
C GLU A 456 -1.14 -11.58 -33.89
N LYS A 457 -0.97 -12.89 -33.77
CA LYS A 457 -0.32 -13.49 -32.60
C LYS A 457 1.16 -13.12 -32.62
N PHE A 458 1.56 -12.12 -31.83
CA PHE A 458 2.97 -11.76 -31.72
C PHE A 458 3.81 -12.98 -31.33
N PRO A 459 4.90 -13.28 -32.06
CA PRO A 459 5.86 -14.28 -31.62
C PRO A 459 6.53 -13.77 -30.33
N PHE A 460 6.23 -14.42 -29.22
CA PHE A 460 6.93 -14.18 -27.96
C PHE A 460 8.32 -14.82 -28.05
N ASN A 461 9.33 -14.01 -28.41
CA ASN A 461 10.75 -14.39 -28.43
C ASN A 461 11.40 -14.38 -27.06
#